data_AF-A0A182F730-F1
#
_entry.id   AF-A0A182F730-F1
#
_cell.length_a   1.000
_cell.length_b   1.000
_cell.length_c   1.000
_cell.angle_alpha   90.00
_cell.angle_beta   90.00
_cell.angle_gamma   90.00
#
_symmetry.space_group_name_H-M   'P 1'
#
loop_
_entity.id
_entity.type
_entity.pdbx_description
1 polymer ?
#
loop_
_entity_poly.entity_id
_entity_poly.type
_entity_poly.pdbx_seq_one_letter_code
_entity_poly.pdbx_strand_id
1 'polypeptide(L)'
;MIRKATPFLLGAAAVVSSDQPQKSKPVENKMVCKPSELPLYRPLNQKIACECHQRRTDGKSTGPVGAIEDGFRAVRLQVQDASKLVTDQKKQIVNLYEDGKKQTKFIHDYLNQEDNTMPRVGAIAIGGLAGLIFGLRGGFFKRLIYTSIGAGGVASVCYPQEAEMYAQHGLVEAKKFATIGYNFVYGVKPGDKQLELPTIPSNLGELKDSVSGLAKSAYDAVFPEKK
;
A
#
# COMPACT_ATOMS: atom_id res chain seq x y z
N MET A 1 -12.78 29.96 27.16
CA MET A 1 -11.63 29.47 27.96
C MET A 1 -10.92 28.38 27.17
N ILE A 2 -9.76 28.69 26.63
CA ILE A 2 -8.99 27.89 25.67
C ILE A 2 -8.13 26.89 26.46
N ARG A 3 -8.38 25.58 26.33
CA ARG A 3 -7.50 24.53 26.87
C ARG A 3 -6.36 24.30 25.88
N LYS A 4 -5.18 24.84 26.20
CA LYS A 4 -3.94 24.61 25.44
C LYS A 4 -3.44 23.19 25.74
N ALA A 5 -3.22 22.39 24.71
CA ALA A 5 -2.57 21.09 24.79
C ALA A 5 -1.05 21.28 24.71
N THR A 6 -0.33 20.86 25.75
CA THR A 6 1.14 20.75 25.77
C THR A 6 1.57 19.37 25.26
N PRO A 7 2.55 19.27 24.36
CA PRO A 7 3.05 17.98 23.88
C PRO A 7 3.97 17.33 24.94
N PHE A 8 3.72 16.04 25.21
CA PHE A 8 4.54 15.18 26.03
C PHE A 8 5.83 14.83 25.27
N LEU A 9 6.99 15.28 25.79
CA LEU A 9 8.32 14.87 25.34
C LEU A 9 8.71 13.59 26.08
N LEU A 10 8.90 12.48 25.35
CA LEU A 10 9.49 11.24 25.87
C LEU A 10 11.01 11.35 25.80
N GLY A 11 11.63 11.75 26.92
CA GLY A 11 13.08 11.70 27.14
C GLY A 11 13.51 10.31 27.57
N ALA A 12 14.57 9.79 26.95
CA ALA A 12 15.22 8.53 27.32
C ALA A 12 15.93 8.67 28.69
N ALA A 13 15.52 7.87 29.67
CA ALA A 13 16.19 7.79 30.97
C ALA A 13 17.16 6.60 30.97
N ALA A 14 18.46 6.88 31.06
CA ALA A 14 19.47 5.90 31.40
C ALA A 14 19.44 5.64 32.92
N VAL A 15 19.07 4.44 33.33
CA VAL A 15 19.18 4.01 34.73
C VAL A 15 20.55 3.39 34.93
N VAL A 16 21.45 4.15 35.54
CA VAL A 16 22.61 3.64 36.27
C VAL A 16 22.08 3.18 37.63
N SER A 17 22.31 1.92 38.00
CA SER A 17 22.10 1.44 39.36
C SER A 17 23.36 0.75 39.87
N SER A 18 23.76 1.24 41.04
CA SER A 18 24.98 0.96 41.78
C SER A 18 25.04 -0.44 42.38
N ASP A 19 26.27 -0.80 42.76
CA ASP A 19 26.78 -2.09 43.18
C ASP A 19 26.46 -2.48 44.65
N GLN A 20 26.61 -3.80 44.92
CA GLN A 20 26.70 -4.59 46.18
C GLN A 20 25.44 -5.22 46.83
N PRO A 21 25.56 -6.36 47.56
CA PRO A 21 26.31 -7.60 47.30
C PRO A 21 25.49 -8.91 47.46
N GLN A 22 26.01 -9.97 46.83
CA GLN A 22 25.73 -11.43 46.86
C GLN A 22 24.60 -12.05 47.74
N LYS A 23 23.82 -12.95 47.10
CA LYS A 23 23.40 -14.24 47.68
C LYS A 23 23.37 -15.34 46.62
N SER A 24 24.21 -16.34 46.78
CA SER A 24 24.40 -17.51 45.92
C SER A 24 23.16 -18.41 45.86
N LYS A 25 22.70 -18.75 44.65
CA LYS A 25 21.72 -19.80 44.37
C LYS A 25 22.32 -20.83 43.40
N PRO A 26 21.93 -22.12 43.52
CA PRO A 26 22.67 -23.24 42.95
C PRO A 26 22.62 -23.25 41.42
N VAL A 27 23.76 -23.60 40.81
CA VAL A 27 23.96 -23.67 39.37
C VAL A 27 23.13 -24.81 38.79
N GLU A 28 22.07 -24.46 38.06
CA GLU A 28 21.31 -25.39 37.23
C GLU A 28 22.19 -25.76 36.02
N ASN A 29 22.71 -26.99 36.02
CA ASN A 29 23.60 -27.51 35.00
C ASN A 29 22.85 -27.72 33.67
N LYS A 30 22.66 -26.66 32.90
CA LYS A 30 22.25 -26.77 31.49
C LYS A 30 23.45 -27.21 30.66
N MET A 31 23.58 -28.52 30.48
CA MET A 31 24.56 -29.14 29.60
C MET A 31 24.22 -28.77 28.14
N VAL A 32 24.78 -27.67 27.63
CA VAL A 32 24.65 -27.28 26.22
C VAL A 32 25.88 -27.78 25.47
N CYS A 33 25.92 -29.09 25.19
CA CYS A 33 26.93 -29.69 24.33
C CYS A 33 26.43 -29.76 22.88
N LYS A 34 27.33 -29.62 21.89
CA LYS A 34 26.97 -29.86 20.48
C LYS A 34 26.69 -31.36 20.27
N PRO A 35 25.75 -31.74 19.38
CA PRO A 35 25.44 -33.15 19.09
C PRO A 35 26.64 -33.99 18.64
N SER A 36 27.64 -33.37 18.01
CA SER A 36 28.88 -34.01 17.57
C SER A 36 29.88 -34.32 18.68
N GLU A 37 29.69 -33.76 19.89
CA GLU A 37 30.57 -33.93 21.04
C GLU A 37 30.03 -34.96 22.03
N LEU A 38 28.94 -35.65 21.68
CA LEU A 38 28.40 -36.74 22.47
C LEU A 38 29.25 -38.00 22.20
N PRO A 39 29.87 -38.62 23.22
CA PRO A 39 30.66 -39.82 23.02
C PRO A 39 29.75 -40.99 22.60
N LEU A 40 29.83 -41.41 21.33
CA LEU A 40 29.01 -42.50 20.77
C LEU A 40 29.34 -43.89 21.33
N TYR A 41 30.51 -44.06 21.96
CA TYR A 41 31.01 -45.38 22.39
C TYR A 41 31.54 -45.44 23.83
N ARG A 42 31.28 -44.43 24.69
CA ARG A 42 31.66 -44.52 26.13
C ARG A 42 30.44 -44.78 27.03
N PRO A 43 30.59 -45.58 28.09
CA PRO A 43 29.50 -45.89 29.00
C PRO A 43 29.10 -44.66 29.84
N LEU A 44 27.78 -44.47 29.95
CA LEU A 44 27.09 -43.31 30.55
C LEU A 44 27.39 -43.06 32.05
N ASN A 45 28.05 -44.00 32.72
CA ASN A 45 28.27 -44.00 34.17
C ASN A 45 29.59 -43.34 34.60
N GLN A 46 30.46 -42.98 33.67
CA GLN A 46 31.64 -42.19 33.99
C GLN A 46 31.20 -40.74 34.10
N LYS A 47 31.30 -40.15 35.31
CA LYS A 47 31.17 -38.70 35.51
C LYS A 47 32.29 -38.03 34.72
N ILE A 48 32.04 -37.78 33.45
CA ILE A 48 32.86 -36.91 32.63
C ILE A 48 32.55 -35.54 33.17
N ALA A 49 33.51 -34.95 33.90
CA ALA A 49 33.55 -33.51 33.96
C ALA A 49 33.57 -33.08 32.50
N CYS A 50 32.43 -32.60 31.99
CA CYS A 50 32.48 -31.75 30.82
C CYS A 50 33.26 -30.54 31.29
N GLU A 51 34.59 -30.64 31.23
CA GLU A 51 35.44 -29.55 30.81
C GLU A 51 35.04 -29.25 29.36
N CYS A 52 33.80 -28.79 29.19
CA CYS A 52 33.62 -27.61 28.38
C CYS A 52 34.58 -26.63 29.05
N HIS A 53 35.83 -26.59 28.57
CA HIS A 53 36.59 -25.37 28.64
C HIS A 53 35.55 -24.31 28.33
N GLN A 54 35.31 -23.43 29.30
CA GLN A 54 34.80 -22.13 29.01
C GLN A 54 35.75 -21.57 27.95
N ARG A 55 35.49 -21.90 26.69
CA ARG A 55 35.75 -21.08 25.53
C ARG A 55 34.61 -20.06 25.43
N ARG A 56 34.10 -19.64 26.59
CA ARG A 56 33.56 -18.33 26.82
C ARG A 56 34.81 -17.52 27.12
N THR A 57 35.17 -16.70 26.13
CA THR A 57 36.31 -15.79 26.09
C THR A 57 37.68 -16.47 25.92
N ASP A 58 38.48 -15.93 25.01
CA ASP A 58 39.92 -16.20 24.86
C ASP A 58 40.30 -17.46 24.08
N GLY A 59 39.89 -17.50 22.82
CA GLY A 59 40.42 -18.48 21.89
C GLY A 59 40.19 -18.06 20.46
N LYS A 60 40.75 -16.89 20.07
CA LYS A 60 41.03 -16.55 18.67
C LYS A 60 41.46 -17.84 18.00
N SER A 61 40.64 -18.34 17.06
CA SER A 61 40.88 -19.63 16.43
C SER A 61 42.34 -19.70 16.01
N THR A 62 43.11 -20.52 16.72
CA THR A 62 44.55 -20.60 16.56
C THR A 62 44.82 -21.57 15.41
N GLY A 63 44.23 -21.26 14.25
CA GLY A 63 44.30 -22.09 13.05
C GLY A 63 43.47 -21.50 11.91
N PRO A 64 43.85 -21.81 10.65
CA PRO A 64 43.17 -21.28 9.47
C PRO A 64 41.69 -21.64 9.40
N VAL A 65 41.28 -22.75 10.04
CA VAL A 65 39.91 -23.28 9.99
C VAL A 65 38.90 -22.38 10.70
N GLY A 66 39.17 -21.89 11.92
CA GLY A 66 38.16 -21.07 12.61
C GLY A 66 38.10 -19.62 12.14
N ALA A 67 39.15 -19.11 11.48
CA ALA A 67 39.06 -17.82 10.79
C ALA A 67 38.05 -17.88 9.62
N ILE A 68 37.99 -19.01 8.92
CA ILE A 68 37.03 -19.25 7.83
C ILE A 68 35.61 -19.44 8.40
N GLU A 69 35.47 -20.18 9.51
CA GLU A 69 34.18 -20.36 10.18
C GLU A 69 33.59 -19.04 10.69
N ASP A 70 34.41 -18.16 11.27
CA ASP A 70 33.98 -16.84 11.73
C ASP A 70 33.56 -15.93 10.56
N GLY A 71 34.25 -16.01 9.42
CA GLY A 71 33.88 -15.31 8.19
C GLY A 71 32.51 -15.74 7.65
N PHE A 72 32.29 -17.05 7.52
CA PHE A 72 31.00 -17.61 7.09
C PHE A 72 29.87 -17.27 8.09
N ARG A 73 30.17 -17.25 9.38
CA ARG A 73 29.22 -16.87 10.42
C ARG A 73 28.81 -15.40 10.28
N ALA A 74 29.75 -14.49 10.05
CA ALA A 74 29.48 -13.07 9.88
C ALA A 74 28.58 -12.81 8.66
N VAL A 75 28.90 -13.42 7.51
CA VAL A 75 28.09 -13.29 6.29
C VAL A 75 26.69 -13.84 6.51
N ARG A 76 26.56 -15.01 7.15
CA ARG A 76 25.23 -15.60 7.42
C ARG A 76 24.37 -14.68 8.30
N LEU A 77 24.93 -14.11 9.36
CA LEU A 77 24.20 -13.22 10.25
C LEU A 77 23.76 -11.95 9.52
N GLN A 78 24.65 -11.34 8.73
CA GLN A 78 24.33 -10.14 7.94
C GLN A 78 23.23 -10.40 6.90
N VAL A 79 23.31 -11.52 6.17
CA VAL A 79 22.29 -11.91 5.19
C VAL A 79 20.96 -12.23 5.89
N GLN A 80 21.01 -12.92 7.03
CA GLN A 80 19.81 -13.22 7.81
C GLN A 80 19.15 -11.95 8.35
N ASP A 81 19.93 -10.97 8.81
CA ASP A 81 19.39 -9.72 9.33
C ASP A 81 18.87 -8.82 8.19
N ALA A 82 19.58 -8.73 7.06
CA ALA A 82 19.11 -8.02 5.88
C ALA A 82 17.82 -8.64 5.31
N SER A 83 17.75 -9.97 5.22
CA SER A 83 16.55 -10.66 4.75
C SER A 83 15.37 -10.47 5.68
N LYS A 84 15.57 -10.51 7.01
CA LYS A 84 14.52 -10.22 7.99
C LYS A 84 13.93 -8.83 7.78
N LEU A 85 14.78 -7.80 7.68
CA LEU A 85 14.33 -6.41 7.46
C LEU A 85 13.48 -6.27 6.19
N VAL A 86 13.91 -6.87 5.08
CA VAL A 86 13.14 -6.84 3.82
C VAL A 86 11.82 -7.59 3.97
N THR A 87 11.82 -8.76 4.62
CA THR A 87 10.58 -9.53 4.82
C THR A 87 9.59 -8.80 5.73
N ASP A 88 10.08 -8.09 6.75
CA ASP A 88 9.22 -7.40 7.71
C ASP A 88 8.61 -6.13 7.10
N GLN A 89 9.37 -5.36 6.32
CA GLN A 89 8.83 -4.25 5.54
C GLN A 89 7.82 -4.73 4.50
N LYS A 90 8.12 -5.83 3.80
CA LYS A 90 7.19 -6.42 2.81
C LYS A 90 5.89 -6.87 3.48
N LYS A 91 5.95 -7.53 4.64
CA LYS A 91 4.77 -7.95 5.40
C LYS A 91 3.90 -6.75 5.79
N GLN A 92 4.49 -5.65 6.24
CA GLN A 92 3.71 -4.45 6.59
C GLN A 92 2.95 -3.90 5.38
N ILE A 93 3.64 -3.76 4.23
CA ILE A 93 3.01 -3.25 3.01
C ILE A 93 1.90 -4.20 2.53
N VAL A 94 2.18 -5.51 2.54
CA VAL A 94 1.20 -6.53 2.13
C VAL A 94 -0.01 -6.53 3.06
N ASN A 95 0.21 -6.44 4.37
CA ASN A 95 -0.88 -6.41 5.35
C ASN A 95 -1.74 -5.15 5.17
N LEU A 96 -1.13 -3.97 5.02
CA LEU A 96 -1.86 -2.73 4.77
C LEU A 96 -2.67 -2.80 3.47
N TYR A 97 -2.11 -3.41 2.42
CA TYR A 97 -2.80 -3.60 1.16
C TYR A 97 -3.99 -4.57 1.30
N GLU A 98 -3.79 -5.72 1.93
CA GLU A 98 -4.85 -6.71 2.13
C GLU A 98 -5.94 -6.19 3.07
N ASP A 99 -5.58 -5.46 4.13
CA ASP A 99 -6.53 -4.85 5.05
C ASP A 99 -7.32 -3.73 4.39
N GLY A 100 -6.65 -2.86 3.62
CA GLY A 100 -7.31 -1.83 2.81
C GLY A 100 -8.27 -2.43 1.79
N LYS A 101 -7.86 -3.51 1.11
CA LYS A 101 -8.71 -4.24 0.17
C LYS A 101 -9.93 -4.86 0.86
N LYS A 102 -9.76 -5.50 2.02
CA LYS A 102 -10.87 -6.07 2.80
C LYS A 102 -11.84 -4.98 3.26
N GLN A 103 -11.33 -3.88 3.80
CA GLN A 103 -12.14 -2.76 4.26
C GLN A 103 -12.91 -2.10 3.11
N THR A 104 -12.25 -1.94 1.95
CA THR A 104 -12.90 -1.38 0.75
C THR A 104 -14.01 -2.28 0.26
N LYS A 105 -13.77 -3.59 0.17
CA LYS A 105 -14.79 -4.59 -0.19
C LYS A 105 -15.96 -4.56 0.79
N PHE A 106 -15.69 -4.54 2.08
CA PHE A 106 -16.73 -4.46 3.11
C PHE A 106 -17.60 -3.20 2.94
N ILE A 107 -16.99 -2.03 2.76
CA ILE A 107 -17.72 -0.78 2.53
C ILE A 107 -18.53 -0.84 1.24
N HIS A 108 -17.93 -1.35 0.16
CA HIS A 108 -18.60 -1.51 -1.12
C HIS A 108 -19.83 -2.40 -1.01
N ASP A 109 -19.70 -3.55 -0.36
CA ASP A 109 -20.80 -4.51 -0.19
C ASP A 109 -21.89 -3.95 0.74
N TYR A 110 -21.49 -3.24 1.80
CA TYR A 110 -22.42 -2.56 2.72
C TYR A 110 -23.23 -1.45 2.05
N LEU A 111 -22.58 -0.63 1.22
CA LEU A 111 -23.23 0.46 0.48
C LEU A 111 -24.16 -0.08 -0.60
N ASN A 112 -23.81 -1.18 -1.26
CA ASN A 112 -24.63 -1.78 -2.32
C ASN A 112 -25.84 -2.58 -1.81
N GLN A 113 -25.93 -2.83 -0.51
CA GLN A 113 -27.08 -3.51 0.09
C GLN A 113 -28.34 -2.62 0.04
N GLU A 114 -29.47 -3.15 -0.44
CA GLU A 114 -30.67 -2.40 -0.84
C GLU A 114 -31.29 -1.54 0.30
N ASP A 115 -31.13 -1.96 1.55
CA ASP A 115 -31.74 -1.30 2.71
C ASP A 115 -30.98 -0.04 3.18
N ASN A 116 -29.74 0.17 2.73
CA ASN A 116 -28.84 1.21 3.24
C ASN A 116 -28.83 2.49 2.39
N THR A 117 -30.01 3.04 2.06
CA THR A 117 -30.13 4.26 1.24
C THR A 117 -29.51 5.50 1.90
N MET A 118 -29.64 5.64 3.22
CA MET A 118 -29.10 6.77 3.99
C MET A 118 -27.55 6.83 3.93
N PRO A 119 -26.81 5.73 4.19
CA PRO A 119 -25.37 5.67 3.96
C PRO A 119 -24.92 6.01 2.54
N ARG A 120 -25.66 5.59 1.49
CA ARG A 120 -25.32 5.90 0.09
C ARG A 120 -25.33 7.40 -0.18
N VAL A 121 -26.40 8.08 0.23
CA VAL A 121 -26.52 9.54 0.06
C VAL A 121 -25.44 10.27 0.86
N GLY A 122 -25.14 9.80 2.08
CA GLY A 122 -24.05 10.33 2.89
C GLY A 122 -22.69 10.19 2.21
N ALA A 123 -22.39 9.02 1.63
CA ALA A 123 -21.15 8.77 0.89
C ALA A 123 -21.03 9.71 -0.33
N ILE A 124 -22.09 9.86 -1.11
CA ILE A 124 -22.13 10.77 -2.27
C ILE A 124 -21.90 12.23 -1.83
N ALA A 125 -22.53 12.66 -0.74
CA ALA A 125 -22.34 14.00 -0.20
C ALA A 125 -20.88 14.24 0.24
N ILE A 126 -20.26 13.25 0.91
CA ILE A 126 -18.84 13.31 1.28
C ILE A 126 -17.95 13.35 0.03
N GLY A 127 -18.26 12.57 -1.00
CA GLY A 127 -17.56 12.60 -2.29
C GLY A 127 -17.64 13.97 -2.98
N GLY A 128 -18.83 14.57 -2.98
CA GLY A 128 -19.06 15.91 -3.50
C GLY A 128 -18.32 16.97 -2.70
N LEU A 129 -18.34 16.89 -1.36
CA LEU A 129 -17.63 17.81 -0.49
C LEU A 129 -16.10 17.68 -0.66
N ALA A 130 -15.58 16.47 -0.79
CA ALA A 130 -14.17 16.22 -1.11
C ALA A 130 -13.82 16.86 -2.46
N GLY A 131 -14.64 16.66 -3.49
CA GLY A 131 -14.52 17.33 -4.79
C GLY A 131 -14.51 18.85 -4.67
N LEU A 132 -15.44 19.42 -3.89
CA LEU A 132 -15.49 20.86 -3.62
C LEU A 132 -14.18 21.35 -2.99
N ILE A 133 -13.63 20.63 -2.00
CA ILE A 133 -12.37 20.97 -1.34
C ILE A 133 -11.22 21.02 -2.36
N PHE A 134 -11.11 20.03 -3.23
CA PHE A 134 -10.10 20.04 -4.31
C PHE A 134 -10.33 21.19 -5.31
N GLY A 135 -11.59 21.58 -5.54
CA GLY A 135 -11.97 22.71 -6.38
C GLY A 135 -11.86 24.09 -5.72
N LEU A 136 -11.64 24.19 -4.40
CA LEU A 136 -11.74 25.45 -3.64
C LEU A 136 -10.81 26.55 -4.13
N ARG A 137 -9.61 26.16 -4.60
CA ARG A 137 -8.59 27.08 -5.12
C ARG A 137 -8.91 27.61 -6.52
N GLY A 138 -9.94 27.09 -7.17
CA GLY A 138 -10.45 27.59 -8.45
C GLY A 138 -11.61 28.57 -8.32
N GLY A 139 -12.01 29.15 -9.46
CA GLY A 139 -13.25 29.93 -9.57
C GLY A 139 -14.51 29.05 -9.49
N PHE A 140 -15.69 29.68 -9.61
CA PHE A 140 -16.98 29.01 -9.47
C PHE A 140 -17.15 27.79 -10.38
N PHE A 141 -16.75 27.88 -11.65
CA PHE A 141 -16.87 26.78 -12.60
C PHE A 141 -15.99 25.56 -12.24
N LYS A 142 -14.76 25.80 -11.75
CA LYS A 142 -13.90 24.72 -11.26
C LYS A 142 -14.51 24.05 -10.03
N ARG A 143 -15.08 24.82 -9.11
CA ARG A 143 -15.77 24.26 -7.94
C ARG A 143 -16.91 23.34 -8.35
N LEU A 144 -17.74 23.77 -9.31
CA LEU A 144 -18.85 22.94 -9.81
C LEU A 144 -18.36 21.64 -10.45
N ILE A 145 -17.37 21.71 -11.34
CA ILE A 145 -16.83 20.52 -12.02
C ILE A 145 -16.21 19.55 -11.02
N TYR A 146 -15.39 20.02 -10.10
CA TYR A 146 -14.73 19.12 -9.15
C TYR A 146 -15.73 18.52 -8.16
N THR A 147 -16.74 19.28 -7.75
CA THR A 147 -17.84 18.78 -6.91
C THR A 147 -18.65 17.72 -7.64
N SER A 148 -19.01 17.96 -8.91
CA SER A 148 -19.79 17.00 -9.70
C SER A 148 -19.00 15.72 -10.02
N ILE A 149 -17.70 15.83 -10.31
CA ILE A 149 -16.83 14.67 -10.51
C ILE A 149 -16.68 13.89 -9.19
N GLY A 150 -16.49 14.57 -8.06
CA GLY A 150 -16.37 13.92 -6.75
C GLY A 150 -17.65 13.19 -6.34
N ALA A 151 -18.80 13.87 -6.45
CA ALA A 151 -20.10 13.28 -6.16
C ALA A 151 -20.45 12.15 -7.15
N GLY A 152 -20.27 12.40 -8.44
CA GLY A 152 -20.54 11.43 -9.50
C GLY A 152 -19.63 10.20 -9.46
N GLY A 153 -18.37 10.37 -9.07
CA GLY A 153 -17.42 9.27 -8.89
C GLY A 153 -17.77 8.36 -7.72
N VAL A 154 -18.30 8.90 -6.61
CA VAL A 154 -18.80 8.07 -5.51
C VAL A 154 -20.17 7.48 -5.84
N ALA A 155 -21.02 8.23 -6.55
CA ALA A 155 -22.33 7.74 -7.00
C ALA A 155 -22.21 6.55 -7.96
N SER A 156 -21.23 6.56 -8.88
CA SER A 156 -21.02 5.43 -9.80
C SER A 156 -20.60 4.14 -9.08
N VAL A 157 -19.92 4.26 -7.94
CA VAL A 157 -19.56 3.11 -7.09
C VAL A 157 -20.77 2.61 -6.30
N CYS A 158 -21.66 3.50 -5.85
CA CYS A 158 -22.87 3.14 -5.09
C CYS A 158 -24.05 2.66 -5.98
N TYR A 159 -24.06 3.04 -7.26
CA TYR A 159 -25.10 2.72 -8.23
C TYR A 159 -24.51 2.28 -9.58
N PRO A 160 -23.80 1.14 -9.64
CA PRO A 160 -23.06 0.74 -10.84
C PRO A 160 -23.96 0.45 -12.04
N GLN A 161 -25.10 -0.21 -11.84
CA GLN A 161 -26.03 -0.55 -12.93
C GLN A 161 -26.67 0.69 -13.55
N GLU A 162 -27.12 1.62 -12.70
CA GLU A 162 -27.69 2.88 -13.15
C GLU A 162 -26.63 3.74 -13.84
N ALA A 163 -25.41 3.78 -13.30
CA ALA A 163 -24.31 4.53 -13.88
C ALA A 163 -23.97 4.07 -15.30
N GLU A 164 -23.97 2.76 -15.58
CA GLU A 164 -23.75 2.24 -16.94
C GLU A 164 -24.86 2.67 -17.91
N MET A 165 -26.12 2.55 -17.50
CA MET A 165 -27.27 2.97 -18.30
C MET A 165 -27.22 4.47 -18.61
N TYR A 166 -27.06 5.31 -17.58
CA TYR A 166 -26.99 6.77 -17.76
C TYR A 166 -25.77 7.21 -18.54
N ALA A 167 -24.63 6.53 -18.40
CA ALA A 167 -23.42 6.87 -19.14
C ALA A 167 -23.58 6.57 -20.64
N GLN A 168 -24.22 5.46 -21.02
CA GLN A 168 -24.52 5.17 -22.43
C GLN A 168 -25.48 6.20 -23.04
N HIS A 169 -26.60 6.47 -22.35
CA HIS A 169 -27.55 7.50 -22.80
C HIS A 169 -26.89 8.88 -22.90
N GLY A 170 -26.08 9.24 -21.90
CA GLY A 170 -25.35 10.50 -21.87
C GLY A 170 -24.34 10.64 -23.02
N LEU A 171 -23.65 9.57 -23.43
CA LEU A 171 -22.74 9.61 -24.58
C LEU A 171 -23.46 9.87 -25.90
N VAL A 172 -24.62 9.23 -26.11
CA VAL A 172 -25.42 9.41 -27.32
C VAL A 172 -25.97 10.84 -27.40
N GLU A 173 -26.45 11.39 -26.30
CA GLU A 173 -26.93 12.77 -26.24
C GLU A 173 -25.79 13.78 -26.38
N ALA A 174 -24.68 13.57 -25.67
CA ALA A 174 -23.50 14.42 -25.77
C ALA A 174 -22.98 14.49 -27.20
N LYS A 175 -22.98 13.37 -27.94
CA LYS A 175 -22.60 13.34 -29.36
C LYS A 175 -23.51 14.25 -30.20
N LYS A 176 -24.83 14.23 -29.98
CA LYS A 176 -25.76 15.12 -30.70
C LYS A 176 -25.45 16.59 -30.43
N PHE A 177 -25.29 16.96 -29.17
CA PHE A 177 -24.96 18.34 -28.79
C PHE A 177 -23.59 18.78 -29.31
N ALA A 178 -22.60 17.90 -29.28
CA ALA A 178 -21.28 18.16 -29.83
C ALA A 178 -21.34 18.37 -31.35
N THR A 179 -22.12 17.57 -32.07
CA THR A 179 -22.34 17.74 -33.52
C THR A 179 -23.02 19.07 -33.83
N ILE A 180 -24.04 19.45 -33.05
CA ILE A 180 -24.70 20.76 -33.21
C ILE A 180 -23.70 21.89 -32.97
N GLY A 181 -22.93 21.84 -31.88
CA GLY A 181 -21.93 22.86 -31.56
C GLY A 181 -20.84 22.99 -32.61
N TYR A 182 -20.36 21.87 -33.15
CA TYR A 182 -19.38 21.87 -34.23
C TYR A 182 -19.94 22.48 -35.51
N ASN A 183 -21.13 22.04 -35.94
CA ASN A 183 -21.81 22.61 -37.10
C ASN A 183 -22.09 24.11 -36.92
N PHE A 184 -22.36 24.57 -35.70
CA PHE A 184 -22.54 25.98 -35.39
C PHE A 184 -21.23 26.78 -35.53
N VAL A 185 -20.11 26.27 -35.02
CA VAL A 185 -18.79 26.92 -35.17
C VAL A 185 -18.37 27.00 -36.64
N TYR A 186 -18.72 25.99 -37.44
CA TYR A 186 -18.45 25.97 -38.88
C TYR A 186 -19.47 26.72 -39.73
N GLY A 187 -20.55 27.26 -39.13
CA GLY A 187 -21.52 28.10 -39.83
C GLY A 187 -22.42 27.39 -40.83
N VAL A 188 -22.68 26.09 -40.65
CA VAL A 188 -23.54 25.29 -41.53
C VAL A 188 -25.00 25.76 -41.39
N LYS A 189 -25.65 26.11 -42.50
CA LYS A 189 -27.04 26.61 -42.49
C LYS A 189 -28.05 25.44 -42.46
N PRO A 190 -29.25 25.65 -41.88
CA PRO A 190 -30.30 24.63 -41.89
C PRO A 190 -30.73 24.33 -43.34
N GLY A 191 -30.28 23.19 -43.88
CA GLY A 191 -30.50 22.75 -45.26
C GLY A 191 -29.25 22.19 -45.96
N ASP A 192 -28.05 22.52 -45.47
CA ASP A 192 -26.80 21.97 -45.96
C ASP A 192 -26.48 20.61 -45.32
N LYS A 193 -25.63 19.80 -45.97
CA LYS A 193 -25.18 18.50 -45.42
C LYS A 193 -24.46 18.75 -44.08
N GLN A 194 -25.00 18.20 -42.99
CA GLN A 194 -24.36 18.29 -41.67
C GLN A 194 -22.97 17.69 -41.73
N LEU A 195 -21.96 18.39 -41.19
CA LEU A 195 -20.64 17.81 -41.03
C LEU A 195 -20.74 16.76 -39.91
N GLU A 196 -20.36 15.53 -40.23
CA GLU A 196 -20.23 14.49 -39.22
C GLU A 196 -19.00 14.80 -38.37
N LEU A 197 -19.18 14.77 -37.05
CA LEU A 197 -18.11 14.95 -36.10
C LEU A 197 -17.02 13.89 -36.31
N PRO A 198 -15.72 14.25 -36.25
CA PRO A 198 -14.68 13.24 -36.15
C PRO A 198 -14.96 12.37 -34.92
N THR A 199 -14.89 11.06 -35.15
CA THR A 199 -15.35 9.92 -34.34
C THR A 199 -15.29 10.15 -32.82
N ILE A 200 -16.40 10.61 -32.22
CA ILE A 200 -16.62 10.47 -30.78
C ILE A 200 -17.16 9.06 -30.53
N PRO A 201 -16.57 8.30 -29.59
CA PRO A 201 -17.03 6.96 -29.23
C PRO A 201 -18.50 7.01 -28.80
N SER A 202 -19.30 6.11 -29.37
CA SER A 202 -20.75 6.06 -29.10
C SER A 202 -21.06 5.15 -27.91
N ASN A 203 -20.11 4.30 -27.56
CA ASN A 203 -20.20 3.30 -26.50
C ASN A 203 -19.08 3.47 -25.47
N LEU A 204 -19.32 3.01 -24.25
CA LEU A 204 -18.32 3.06 -23.16
C LEU A 204 -17.05 2.26 -23.48
N GLY A 205 -17.17 1.15 -24.21
CA GLY A 205 -16.01 0.36 -24.65
C GLY A 205 -15.08 1.16 -25.55
N GLU A 206 -15.62 1.77 -26.60
CA GLU A 206 -14.87 2.61 -27.54
C GLU A 206 -14.23 3.82 -26.84
N LEU A 207 -14.90 4.39 -25.83
CA LEU A 207 -14.38 5.50 -25.05
C LEU A 207 -13.21 5.07 -24.17
N LYS A 208 -13.34 3.92 -23.50
CA LYS A 208 -12.25 3.32 -22.72
C LYS A 208 -11.06 3.01 -23.60
N ASP A 209 -11.28 2.45 -24.79
CA ASP A 209 -10.21 2.12 -25.72
C ASP A 209 -9.51 3.38 -26.22
N SER A 210 -10.27 4.41 -26.59
CA SER A 210 -9.74 5.71 -27.01
C SER A 210 -8.91 6.38 -25.92
N VAL A 211 -9.41 6.42 -24.68
CA VAL A 211 -8.69 7.00 -23.53
C VAL A 211 -7.45 6.17 -23.19
N SER A 212 -7.54 4.84 -23.22
CA SER A 212 -6.41 3.97 -22.94
C SER A 212 -5.32 4.07 -24.01
N GLY A 213 -5.70 4.21 -25.29
CA GLY A 213 -4.79 4.45 -26.39
C GLY A 213 -4.07 5.79 -26.26
N LEU A 214 -4.80 6.84 -25.85
CA LEU A 214 -4.23 8.17 -25.61
C LEU A 214 -3.28 8.16 -24.41
N ALA A 215 -3.66 7.48 -23.32
CA ALA A 215 -2.81 7.32 -22.15
C ALA A 215 -1.53 6.53 -22.45
N LYS A 216 -1.63 5.44 -23.22
CA LYS A 216 -0.46 4.68 -23.70
C LYS A 216 0.43 5.54 -24.59
N SER A 217 -0.15 6.23 -25.56
CA SER A 217 0.61 7.13 -26.44
C SER A 217 1.33 8.23 -25.66
N ALA A 218 0.69 8.81 -24.63
CA ALA A 218 1.32 9.80 -23.77
C ALA A 218 2.43 9.17 -22.90
N TYR A 219 2.22 7.97 -22.37
CA TYR A 219 3.23 7.23 -21.62
C TYR A 219 4.46 6.94 -22.50
N ASP A 220 4.25 6.41 -23.70
CA ASP A 220 5.31 6.09 -24.65
C ASP A 220 6.07 7.34 -25.12
N ALA A 221 5.40 8.50 -25.20
CA ALA A 221 6.03 9.77 -25.53
C ALA A 221 6.94 10.29 -24.41
N VAL A 222 6.61 10.03 -23.14
CA VAL A 222 7.39 10.46 -21.97
C VAL A 222 8.48 9.46 -21.62
N PHE A 223 8.18 8.17 -21.78
CA PHE A 223 9.08 7.05 -21.52
C PHE A 223 9.27 6.24 -22.81
N PRO A 224 9.98 6.79 -23.80
CA PRO A 224 10.27 6.02 -25.01
C PRO A 224 11.08 4.79 -24.62
N GLU A 225 10.55 3.61 -24.92
CA GLU A 225 11.32 2.38 -24.77
C GLU A 225 12.58 2.52 -25.64
N LYS A 226 13.76 2.47 -25.01
CA LYS A 226 15.03 2.54 -25.73
C LYS A 226 15.11 1.34 -26.65
N LYS A 227 15.00 1.59 -27.96
CA LYS A 227 15.33 0.62 -29.02
C LYS A 227 16.79 0.19 -28.93
#